data_AF-A0A839YD53-F1
#
_entry.id   AF-A0A839YD53-F1
#
_cell.length_a   1.000
_cell.length_b   1.000
_cell.length_c   1.000
_cell.angle_alpha   90.00
_cell.angle_beta   90.00
_cell.angle_gamma   90.00
#
_symmetry.space_group_name_H-M   'P 1'
#
loop_
_entity.id
_entity.type
_entity.pdbx_description
1 polymer ?
#
loop_
_entity_poly.entity_id
_entity_poly.type
_entity_poly.pdbx_seq_one_letter_code
_entity_poly.pdbx_strand_id
1 'polypeptide(L)'
;MKWEAIMEVQSGTVEELAQRQMSVWRRIVADHATLADRVSLAIWDEYDTVALATVQLASMKLVVCEMDEMPVTRAGEFAAMVAERIAEAEESQHLFAARMNQITEHLDEAVAKLDLQIRLTSVGMWPLLLSWQFDWYDHEIAAVVELGGPDGMTEVHRLRGHDVKDFTRQLKALATHQRRRLAALRRSMKS
;
A
#
# COMPACT_ATOMS: atom_id res chain seq x y z
N MET A 1 24.38 -8.80 11.37
CA MET A 1 23.36 -7.88 10.82
C MET A 1 22.02 -8.60 10.86
N LYS A 2 21.19 -8.31 11.85
CA LYS A 2 19.83 -8.82 11.98
C LYS A 2 18.90 -7.61 11.87
N TRP A 3 18.15 -7.52 10.79
CA TRP A 3 16.96 -6.68 10.73
C TRP A 3 15.77 -7.61 10.97
N GLU A 4 15.50 -7.88 12.24
CA GLU A 4 14.23 -8.42 12.71
C GLU A 4 13.50 -7.25 13.38
N ALA A 5 12.63 -6.59 12.62
CA ALA A 5 11.56 -5.76 13.15
C ALA A 5 10.30 -6.15 12.38
N ILE A 6 9.88 -7.40 12.58
CA ILE A 6 8.48 -7.74 12.39
C ILE A 6 7.78 -7.06 13.57
N MET A 7 7.10 -5.95 13.32
CA MET A 7 6.12 -5.46 14.27
C MET A 7 5.01 -6.52 14.33
N GLU A 8 5.13 -7.44 15.29
CA GLU A 8 3.96 -8.15 15.80
C GLU A 8 3.06 -7.07 16.42
N VAL A 9 2.10 -6.60 15.62
CA VAL A 9 1.03 -5.75 16.11
C VAL A 9 0.19 -6.62 17.03
N GLN A 10 0.46 -6.55 18.34
CA GLN A 10 -0.33 -7.23 19.36
C GLN A 10 -1.78 -6.78 19.22
N SER A 11 -2.70 -7.74 19.21
CA SER A 11 -4.14 -7.56 18.99
C SER A 11 -4.82 -6.51 19.89
N GLY A 12 -4.22 -6.12 21.02
CA GLY A 12 -4.69 -5.01 21.87
C GLY A 12 -4.42 -3.60 21.32
N THR A 13 -3.40 -3.40 20.46
CA THR A 13 -3.05 -2.06 19.97
C THR A 13 -3.87 -1.61 18.76
N VAL A 14 -4.35 -2.55 17.92
CA VAL A 14 -5.18 -2.20 16.75
C VAL A 14 -6.53 -1.64 17.17
N GLU A 15 -7.18 -2.24 18.18
CA GLU A 15 -8.48 -1.75 18.68
C GLU A 15 -8.34 -0.41 19.39
N GLU A 16 -7.33 -0.22 20.23
CA GLU A 16 -7.07 1.05 20.91
C GLU A 16 -6.70 2.16 19.92
N LEU A 17 -5.87 1.85 18.92
CA LEU A 17 -5.52 2.76 17.84
C LEU A 17 -6.75 3.10 16.99
N ALA A 18 -7.56 2.10 16.61
CA ALA A 18 -8.80 2.31 15.86
C ALA A 18 -9.80 3.18 16.65
N GLN A 19 -9.94 2.99 17.97
CA GLN A 19 -10.79 3.82 18.81
C GLN A 19 -10.28 5.26 18.90
N ARG A 20 -8.97 5.46 19.06
CA ARG A 20 -8.36 6.80 19.08
C ARG A 20 -8.54 7.50 17.74
N GLN A 21 -8.32 6.80 16.63
CA GLN A 21 -8.52 7.32 15.27
C GLN A 21 -9.99 7.65 15.00
N MET A 22 -10.93 6.80 15.43
CA MET A 22 -12.37 7.09 15.35
C MET A 22 -12.74 8.37 16.10
N SER A 23 -12.11 8.65 17.24
CA SER A 23 -12.38 9.86 18.03
C SER A 23 -11.89 11.14 17.33
N VAL A 24 -10.69 11.10 16.74
CA VAL A 24 -10.13 12.18 15.93
C VAL A 24 -10.98 12.39 14.68
N TRP A 25 -11.37 11.30 14.02
CA TRP A 25 -12.20 11.30 12.82
C TRP A 25 -13.59 11.90 13.06
N ARG A 26 -14.28 11.48 14.13
CA ARG A 26 -15.58 12.06 14.51
C ARG A 26 -15.50 13.58 14.71
N ARG A 27 -14.36 14.07 15.22
CA ARG A 27 -14.13 15.50 15.43
C ARG A 27 -13.92 16.24 14.10
N ILE A 28 -13.16 15.66 13.18
CA ILE A 28 -12.96 16.19 11.83
C ILE A 28 -14.26 16.24 11.04
N VAL A 29 -15.06 15.17 11.10
CA VAL A 29 -16.39 15.10 10.48
C VAL A 29 -17.34 16.15 11.05
N ALA A 30 -17.30 16.38 12.37
CA ALA A 30 -18.12 17.39 13.02
C ALA A 30 -17.74 18.82 12.58
N ASP A 31 -16.45 19.08 12.37
CA ASP A 31 -15.96 20.39 11.95
C ASP A 31 -16.08 20.60 10.42
N HIS A 32 -16.06 19.53 9.61
CA HIS A 32 -16.05 19.55 8.14
C HIS A 32 -17.00 18.52 7.51
N ALA A 33 -18.30 18.81 7.51
CA ALA A 33 -19.35 17.92 6.98
C ALA A 33 -19.12 17.44 5.53
N THR A 34 -18.45 18.23 4.68
CA THR A 34 -18.14 17.87 3.29
C THR A 34 -17.08 16.76 3.15
N LEU A 35 -16.26 16.53 4.18
CA LEU A 35 -15.29 15.42 4.21
C LEU A 35 -15.95 14.11 4.63
N ALA A 36 -17.03 14.18 5.42
CA ALA A 36 -17.71 13.02 5.98
C ALA A 36 -18.23 12.03 4.92
N ASP A 37 -18.72 12.56 3.80
CA ASP A 37 -19.27 11.77 2.70
C ASP A 37 -18.19 11.15 1.80
N ARG A 38 -16.94 11.62 1.91
CA ARG A 38 -15.86 11.30 0.97
C ARG A 38 -14.79 10.38 1.57
N VAL A 39 -14.71 10.34 2.89
CA VAL A 39 -13.60 9.71 3.60
C VAL A 39 -14.12 8.59 4.48
N SER A 40 -13.63 7.38 4.22
CA SER A 40 -13.90 6.19 5.03
C SER A 40 -12.71 5.89 5.95
N LEU A 41 -12.99 5.48 7.19
CA LEU A 41 -12.01 4.77 8.00
C LEU A 41 -11.87 3.35 7.43
N ALA A 42 -10.64 2.96 7.07
CA ALA A 42 -10.36 1.62 6.62
C ALA A 42 -9.04 1.17 7.26
N ILE A 43 -9.07 0.06 7.99
CA ILE A 43 -7.85 -0.63 8.39
C ILE A 43 -7.32 -1.30 7.12
N TRP A 44 -6.24 -0.77 6.56
CA TRP A 44 -5.63 -1.30 5.35
C TRP A 44 -4.73 -2.48 5.69
N ASP A 45 -5.35 -3.66 5.83
CA ASP A 45 -4.68 -4.94 6.03
C ASP A 45 -3.79 -5.34 4.83
N GLU A 46 -4.02 -4.74 3.66
CA GLU A 46 -3.25 -5.01 2.44
C GLU A 46 -1.78 -4.57 2.53
N TYR A 47 -1.41 -3.72 3.49
CA TYR A 47 -0.08 -3.10 3.51
C TYR A 47 0.57 -2.99 4.89
N ASP A 48 0.00 -3.62 5.92
CA ASP A 48 0.49 -3.55 7.31
C ASP A 48 0.55 -2.10 7.85
N THR A 49 -0.30 -1.21 7.33
CA THR A 49 -0.35 0.22 7.70
C THR A 49 -1.75 0.58 8.17
N VAL A 50 -1.85 1.24 9.33
CA VAL A 50 -3.15 1.72 9.83
C VAL A 50 -3.46 3.07 9.17
N ALA A 51 -4.51 3.10 8.35
CA ALA A 51 -4.94 4.34 7.70
C ALA A 51 -5.86 5.15 8.61
N LEU A 52 -5.58 6.46 8.72
CA LEU A 52 -6.45 7.42 9.37
C LEU A 52 -7.69 7.73 8.52
N ALA A 53 -7.47 7.84 7.22
CA ALA A 53 -8.47 8.25 6.27
C ALA A 53 -8.17 7.59 4.92
N THR A 54 -9.20 7.01 4.33
CA THR A 54 -9.16 6.51 2.96
C THR A 54 -10.16 7.32 2.15
N VAL A 55 -9.69 7.90 1.05
CA VAL A 55 -10.51 8.69 0.12
C VAL A 55 -10.49 7.99 -1.23
N GLN A 56 -11.66 7.56 -1.68
CA GLN A 56 -11.79 7.04 -3.03
C GLN A 56 -11.96 8.23 -3.99
N LEU A 57 -11.02 8.36 -4.91
CA LEU A 57 -11.04 9.32 -6.01
C LEU A 57 -11.34 8.56 -7.31
N ALA A 58 -11.55 9.28 -8.41
CA ALA A 58 -12.04 8.68 -9.65
C ALA A 58 -11.07 7.63 -10.22
N SER A 59 -9.76 7.85 -10.06
CA SER A 59 -8.70 6.98 -10.60
C SER A 59 -7.75 6.42 -9.55
N MET A 60 -7.97 6.71 -8.27
CA MET A 60 -7.06 6.27 -7.21
C MET A 60 -7.72 6.26 -5.85
N LYS A 61 -7.06 5.56 -4.92
CA LYS A 61 -7.44 5.53 -3.52
C LYS A 61 -6.34 6.23 -2.74
N LEU A 62 -6.63 7.42 -2.23
CA LEU A 62 -5.72 8.15 -1.35
C LEU A 62 -5.84 7.56 0.05
N VAL A 63 -4.72 7.09 0.58
CA VAL A 63 -4.64 6.60 1.95
C VAL A 63 -3.79 7.56 2.73
N VAL A 64 -4.36 8.10 3.79
CA VAL A 64 -3.72 9.06 4.66
C VAL A 64 -3.41 8.35 5.98
N CYS A 65 -2.13 8.33 6.36
CA CYS A 65 -1.65 7.69 7.58
C CYS A 65 -1.03 8.72 8.54
N GLU A 66 -1.10 8.43 9.84
CA GLU A 66 -0.45 9.25 10.88
C GLU A 66 0.99 8.80 10.95
N MET A 67 1.93 9.73 11.03
CA MET A 67 3.24 9.41 11.58
C MET A 67 3.20 9.68 13.08
N ASP A 68 3.90 8.83 13.82
CA ASP A 68 4.17 8.97 15.24
C ASP A 68 4.41 10.43 15.67
N GLU A 69 3.80 10.79 16.80
CA GLU A 69 4.10 11.99 17.60
C GLU A 69 3.68 13.37 17.05
N MET A 70 2.62 13.49 16.25
CA MET A 70 1.89 14.77 16.25
C MET A 70 0.87 14.77 17.40
N PRO A 71 1.09 15.53 18.49
CA PRO A 71 0.04 15.70 19.47
C PRO A 71 -1.11 16.45 18.79
N VAL A 72 -2.17 15.72 18.45
CA VAL A 72 -3.44 16.23 17.90
C VAL A 72 -4.07 17.16 18.92
N THR A 73 -3.50 18.36 19.05
CA THR A 73 -3.93 19.40 19.97
C THR A 73 -4.97 20.29 19.30
N ARG A 74 -5.08 20.24 17.96
CA ARG A 74 -6.03 21.04 17.16
C ARG A 74 -6.58 20.22 15.99
N ALA A 75 -7.73 19.57 16.21
CA ALA A 75 -8.42 18.77 15.19
C ALA A 75 -8.72 19.55 13.90
N GLY A 76 -8.98 20.86 13.99
CA GLY A 76 -9.20 21.71 12.81
C GLY A 76 -7.97 21.89 11.92
N GLU A 77 -6.76 21.97 12.48
CA GLU A 77 -5.52 22.08 11.67
C GLU A 77 -5.27 20.77 10.91
N PHE A 78 -5.50 19.63 11.56
CA PHE A 78 -5.41 18.33 10.92
C PHE A 78 -6.46 18.18 9.81
N ALA A 79 -7.70 18.60 10.06
CA ALA A 79 -8.78 18.54 9.07
C ALA A 79 -8.46 19.38 7.82
N ALA A 80 -7.85 20.55 8.01
CA ALA A 80 -7.37 21.39 6.92
C ALA A 80 -6.25 20.73 6.12
N MET A 81 -5.27 20.09 6.79
CA MET A 81 -4.21 19.33 6.10
C MET A 81 -4.76 18.17 5.28
N VAL A 82 -5.72 17.42 5.82
CA VAL A 82 -6.40 16.34 5.08
C VAL A 82 -7.14 16.90 3.86
N ALA A 83 -7.86 18.01 4.01
CA ALA A 83 -8.59 18.65 2.92
C ALA A 83 -7.64 19.16 1.82
N GLU A 84 -6.51 19.77 2.19
CA GLU A 84 -5.47 20.22 1.26
C GLU A 84 -4.88 19.04 0.47
N ARG A 85 -4.55 17.93 1.15
CA ARG A 85 -4.06 16.71 0.47
C ARG A 85 -5.09 16.10 -0.46
N ILE A 86 -6.37 16.13 -0.11
CA ILE A 86 -7.44 15.68 -1.01
C ILE A 86 -7.53 16.59 -2.24
N ALA A 87 -7.44 17.91 -2.07
CA ALA A 87 -7.52 18.85 -3.18
C ALA A 87 -6.34 18.69 -4.16
N GLU A 88 -5.11 18.60 -3.64
CA GLU A 88 -3.91 18.30 -4.45
C GLU A 88 -4.05 16.95 -5.17
N ALA A 89 -4.58 15.96 -4.46
CA ALA A 89 -4.85 14.64 -4.98
C ALA A 89 -5.82 14.69 -6.18
N GLU A 90 -6.91 15.45 -6.04
CA GLU A 90 -7.93 15.61 -7.07
C GLU A 90 -7.43 16.31 -8.33
N GLU A 91 -6.65 17.39 -8.18
CA GLU A 91 -6.13 18.16 -9.31
C GLU A 91 -5.22 17.31 -10.20
N SER A 92 -4.47 16.40 -9.59
CA SER A 92 -3.41 15.66 -10.26
C SER A 92 -3.69 14.15 -10.44
N GLN A 93 -4.88 13.67 -10.07
CA GLN A 93 -5.24 12.24 -10.15
C GLN A 93 -5.07 11.62 -11.55
N HIS A 94 -5.15 12.43 -12.61
CA HIS A 94 -4.95 12.00 -13.99
C HIS A 94 -3.49 11.64 -14.29
N LEU A 95 -2.53 12.37 -13.70
CA LEU A 95 -1.10 12.07 -13.81
C LEU A 95 -0.76 10.76 -13.09
N PHE A 96 -1.34 10.57 -11.91
CA PHE A 96 -1.21 9.32 -11.17
C PHE A 96 -1.78 8.15 -11.95
N ALA A 97 -2.98 8.27 -12.51
CA ALA A 97 -3.59 7.23 -13.33
C ALA A 97 -2.70 6.82 -14.51
N ALA A 98 -2.11 7.80 -15.21
CA ALA A 98 -1.18 7.54 -16.30
C ALA A 98 0.09 6.80 -15.83
N ARG A 99 0.68 7.22 -14.70
CA ARG A 99 1.85 6.56 -14.08
C ARG A 99 1.52 5.11 -13.66
N MET A 100 0.36 4.90 -13.05
CA MET A 100 -0.08 3.57 -12.61
C MET A 100 -0.35 2.63 -13.78
N ASN A 101 -0.98 3.12 -14.85
CA ASN A 101 -1.18 2.34 -16.06
C ASN A 101 0.16 1.93 -16.67
N GLN A 102 1.09 2.88 -16.82
CA GLN A 102 2.43 2.59 -17.33
C GLN A 102 3.15 1.54 -16.48
N ILE A 103 3.15 1.70 -15.15
CA ILE A 103 3.80 0.74 -14.25
C ILE A 103 3.12 -0.62 -14.35
N THR A 104 1.80 -0.68 -14.30
CA THR A 104 1.04 -1.94 -14.38
C THR A 104 1.36 -2.69 -15.67
N GLU A 105 1.32 -2.02 -16.82
CA GLU A 105 1.67 -2.62 -18.12
C GLU A 105 3.09 -3.22 -18.11
N HIS A 106 4.08 -2.49 -17.57
CA HIS A 106 5.46 -2.97 -17.50
C HIS A 106 5.61 -4.14 -16.52
N LEU A 107 4.87 -4.14 -15.41
CA LEU A 107 4.90 -5.22 -14.44
C LEU A 107 4.22 -6.48 -14.98
N ASP A 108 3.10 -6.34 -15.68
CA ASP A 108 2.43 -7.46 -16.35
C ASP A 108 3.36 -8.11 -17.39
N GLU A 109 4.02 -7.30 -18.22
CA GLU A 109 5.04 -7.80 -19.14
C GLU A 109 6.19 -8.50 -18.42
N ALA A 110 6.69 -7.91 -17.32
CA ALA A 110 7.78 -8.48 -16.55
C ALA A 110 7.38 -9.83 -15.96
N VAL A 111 6.18 -9.93 -15.37
CA VAL A 111 5.60 -11.16 -14.83
C VAL A 111 5.46 -12.22 -15.92
N ALA A 112 4.89 -11.86 -17.07
CA ALA A 112 4.74 -12.76 -18.21
C ALA A 112 6.10 -13.34 -18.69
N LYS A 113 7.16 -12.52 -18.69
CA LYS A 113 8.52 -12.95 -19.07
C LYS A 113 9.17 -13.90 -18.07
N LEU A 114 8.68 -13.98 -16.82
CA LEU A 114 9.30 -14.84 -15.80
C LEU A 114 8.98 -16.33 -15.99
N ASP A 115 7.93 -16.67 -16.77
CA ASP A 115 7.46 -18.03 -17.05
C ASP A 115 7.33 -18.87 -15.76
N LEU A 116 6.61 -18.32 -14.80
CA LEU A 116 6.29 -18.92 -13.52
C LEU A 116 4.79 -18.67 -13.25
N GLN A 117 4.18 -19.44 -12.35
CA GLN A 117 2.81 -19.18 -11.87
C GLN A 117 2.80 -17.92 -10.97
N ILE A 118 3.27 -16.79 -11.48
CA ILE A 118 3.26 -15.50 -10.81
C ILE A 118 2.14 -14.68 -11.44
N ARG A 119 1.34 -14.02 -10.61
CA ARG A 119 0.24 -13.15 -11.03
C ARG A 119 0.36 -11.81 -10.34
N LEU A 120 0.28 -10.72 -11.10
CA LEU A 120 0.06 -9.39 -10.55
C LEU A 120 -1.41 -9.26 -10.16
N THR A 121 -1.72 -8.92 -8.92
CA THR A 121 -3.11 -8.80 -8.44
C THR A 121 -3.56 -7.37 -8.28
N SER A 122 -2.68 -6.50 -7.80
CA SER A 122 -2.96 -5.09 -7.66
C SER A 122 -1.69 -4.26 -7.74
N VAL A 123 -1.85 -3.03 -8.21
CA VAL A 123 -0.85 -1.98 -8.13
C VAL A 123 -1.57 -0.75 -7.60
N GLY A 124 -1.02 -0.12 -6.58
CA GLY A 124 -1.64 1.02 -5.92
C GLY A 124 -0.61 1.96 -5.34
N MET A 125 -1.09 3.14 -4.96
CA MET A 125 -0.27 4.10 -4.23
C MET A 125 0.09 3.54 -2.86
N TRP A 126 1.34 3.69 -2.44
CA TRP A 126 1.68 3.48 -1.04
C TRP A 126 0.96 4.55 -0.18
N PRO A 127 0.54 4.25 1.06
CA PRO A 127 -0.09 5.26 1.90
C PRO A 127 0.75 6.54 2.04
N LEU A 128 0.11 7.69 1.86
CA LEU A 128 0.71 9.00 2.00
C LEU A 128 0.64 9.43 3.47
N LEU A 129 1.79 9.86 3.98
CA LEU A 129 1.87 10.48 5.30
C LEU A 129 1.51 11.96 5.18
N LEU A 130 0.66 12.46 6.09
CA LEU A 130 0.24 13.88 6.07
C LEU A 130 1.40 14.87 6.13
N SER A 131 2.49 14.48 6.79
CA SER A 131 3.70 15.27 6.95
C SER A 131 4.57 15.35 5.69
N TRP A 132 4.30 14.52 4.68
CA TRP A 132 5.09 14.49 3.45
C TRP A 132 4.55 15.48 2.43
N GLN A 133 5.44 16.09 1.65
CA GLN A 133 5.04 16.84 0.48
C GLN A 133 4.42 15.91 -0.56
N PHE A 134 3.34 16.35 -1.18
CA PHE A 134 2.70 15.61 -2.24
C PHE A 134 3.52 15.77 -3.54
N ASP A 135 4.35 14.77 -3.86
CA ASP A 135 5.06 14.70 -5.15
C ASP A 135 4.71 13.40 -5.88
N TRP A 136 3.95 13.52 -6.97
CA TRP A 136 3.50 12.40 -7.78
C TRP A 136 4.59 11.60 -8.47
N TYR A 137 5.76 12.20 -8.71
CA TYR A 137 6.85 11.50 -9.39
C TYR A 137 7.67 10.67 -8.42
N ASP A 138 7.79 11.14 -7.18
CA ASP A 138 8.60 10.49 -6.14
C ASP A 138 7.76 9.65 -5.17
N HIS A 139 6.43 9.70 -5.25
CA HIS A 139 5.60 8.93 -4.32
C HIS A 139 5.79 7.43 -4.52
N GLU A 140 5.94 6.71 -3.40
CA GLU A 140 6.14 5.26 -3.40
C GLU A 140 4.87 4.54 -3.88
N ILE A 141 5.07 3.45 -4.61
CA ILE A 141 4.02 2.59 -5.14
C ILE A 141 4.18 1.23 -4.48
N ALA A 142 3.06 0.52 -4.34
CA ALA A 142 3.09 -0.87 -3.96
C ALA A 142 2.33 -1.75 -4.94
N ALA A 143 2.87 -2.95 -5.13
CA ALA A 143 2.29 -3.98 -5.97
C ALA A 143 2.13 -5.25 -5.16
N VAL A 144 1.01 -5.94 -5.36
CA VAL A 144 0.77 -7.26 -4.77
C VAL A 144 0.90 -8.29 -5.88
N VAL A 145 1.72 -9.29 -5.61
CA VAL A 145 1.96 -10.41 -6.52
C VAL A 145 1.70 -11.72 -5.82
N GLU A 146 0.99 -12.60 -6.51
CA GLU A 146 0.71 -13.95 -6.06
C GLU A 146 1.64 -14.94 -6.73
N LEU A 147 2.14 -15.90 -5.95
CA LEU A 147 2.97 -16.99 -6.38
C LEU A 147 2.22 -18.31 -6.17
N GLY A 148 1.95 -19.00 -7.29
CA GLY A 148 1.40 -20.34 -7.29
C GLY A 148 2.37 -21.33 -6.66
N GLY A 149 1.93 -21.93 -5.56
CA GLY A 149 2.62 -23.00 -4.87
C GLY A 149 2.34 -24.36 -5.48
N PRO A 150 3.26 -25.32 -5.33
CA PRO A 150 3.11 -26.68 -5.86
C PRO A 150 1.98 -27.48 -5.22
N ASP A 151 1.58 -27.11 -4.00
CA ASP A 151 0.52 -27.76 -3.23
C ASP A 151 -0.86 -27.10 -3.46
N GLY A 152 -0.98 -26.21 -4.46
CA GLY A 152 -2.20 -25.42 -4.70
C GLY A 152 -2.39 -24.23 -3.75
N MET A 153 -1.46 -24.01 -2.81
CA MET A 153 -1.41 -22.83 -1.95
C MET A 153 -0.86 -21.62 -2.73
N THR A 154 -1.49 -20.47 -2.58
CA THR A 154 -1.01 -19.19 -3.15
C THR A 154 -0.26 -18.40 -2.08
N GLU A 155 0.96 -17.98 -2.40
CA GLU A 155 1.73 -17.06 -1.56
C GLU A 155 1.57 -15.63 -2.06
N VAL A 156 1.21 -14.73 -1.16
CA VAL A 156 1.06 -13.31 -1.46
C VAL A 156 2.34 -12.57 -1.08
N HIS A 157 2.92 -11.85 -2.03
CA HIS A 157 4.09 -11.02 -1.83
C HIS A 157 3.76 -9.56 -2.13
N ARG A 158 4.23 -8.69 -1.25
CA ARG A 158 4.06 -7.24 -1.36
C ARG A 158 5.38 -6.63 -1.78
N LEU A 159 5.36 -5.92 -2.90
CA LEU A 159 6.50 -5.19 -3.44
C LEU A 159 6.30 -3.71 -3.20
N ARG A 160 7.38 -2.97 -2.98
CA ARG A 160 7.36 -1.51 -2.83
C ARG A 160 8.49 -0.87 -3.61
N GLY A 161 8.25 0.30 -4.20
CA GLY A 161 9.27 1.03 -4.92
C GLY A 161 8.74 2.26 -5.61
N HIS A 162 9.64 3.06 -6.15
CA HIS A 162 9.29 4.32 -6.81
C HIS A 162 9.14 4.16 -8.32
N ASP A 163 9.81 3.16 -8.91
CA ASP A 163 9.82 2.99 -10.36
C ASP A 163 9.75 1.52 -10.80
N VAL A 164 9.59 1.33 -12.11
CA VAL A 164 9.54 0.01 -12.76
C VAL A 164 10.81 -0.81 -12.49
N LYS A 165 11.98 -0.18 -12.33
CA LYS A 165 13.25 -0.89 -12.11
C LYS A 165 13.28 -1.53 -10.73
N ASP A 166 12.79 -0.83 -9.70
CA ASP A 166 12.68 -1.36 -8.34
C ASP A 166 11.81 -2.61 -8.29
N PHE A 167 10.63 -2.54 -8.88
CA PHE A 167 9.72 -3.69 -8.95
C PHE A 167 10.30 -4.83 -9.78
N THR A 168 10.90 -4.54 -10.94
CA THR A 168 11.52 -5.57 -11.79
C THR A 168 12.64 -6.31 -11.06
N ARG A 169 13.45 -5.59 -10.26
CA ARG A 169 14.50 -6.18 -9.42
C ARG A 169 13.91 -7.12 -8.37
N GLN A 170 12.85 -6.70 -7.68
CA GLN A 170 12.17 -7.52 -6.69
C GLN A 170 11.51 -8.76 -7.32
N LEU A 171 10.82 -8.59 -8.45
CA LEU A 171 10.23 -9.69 -9.22
C LEU A 171 11.27 -10.72 -9.65
N LYS A 172 12.45 -10.30 -10.11
CA LYS A 172 13.55 -11.21 -10.46
C LYS A 172 14.08 -11.98 -9.24
N ALA A 173 14.16 -11.32 -8.09
CA ALA A 173 14.55 -11.97 -6.84
C ALA A 173 13.51 -13.04 -6.42
N LEU A 174 12.22 -12.70 -6.45
CA LEU A 174 11.12 -13.63 -6.19
C LEU A 174 11.13 -14.82 -7.17
N ALA A 175 11.29 -14.57 -8.46
CA ALA A 175 11.37 -15.63 -9.46
C ALA A 175 12.55 -16.57 -9.22
N THR A 176 13.71 -16.02 -8.84
CA THR A 176 14.90 -16.82 -8.53
C THR A 176 14.66 -17.71 -7.30
N HIS A 177 14.03 -17.15 -6.26
CA HIS A 177 13.62 -17.91 -5.09
C HIS A 177 12.66 -19.05 -5.48
N GLN A 178 11.61 -18.75 -6.26
CA GLN A 178 10.61 -19.75 -6.62
C GLN A 178 11.20 -20.88 -7.48
N ARG A 179 12.07 -20.57 -8.43
CA ARG A 179 12.78 -21.59 -9.23
C ARG A 179 13.61 -22.52 -8.34
N ARG A 180 14.32 -21.99 -7.35
CA ARG A 180 15.10 -22.80 -6.39
C ARG A 180 14.19 -23.70 -5.58
N ARG A 181 13.05 -23.20 -5.10
CA ARG A 181 12.07 -23.98 -4.35
C ARG A 181 11.49 -25.12 -5.17
N LEU A 182 11.02 -24.83 -6.39
CA LEU A 182 10.50 -25.85 -7.30
C LEU A 182 11.55 -26.91 -7.65
N ALA A 183 12.81 -26.51 -7.84
CA ALA A 183 13.90 -27.45 -8.07
C ALA A 183 14.18 -28.36 -6.86
N ALA A 184 14.11 -27.83 -5.63
CA ALA A 184 14.27 -28.61 -4.42
C ALA A 184 13.15 -29.65 -4.26
N LEU A 185 11.90 -29.26 -4.51
CA LEU A 185 10.74 -30.17 -4.46
C LEU A 185 10.80 -31.27 -5.53
N ARG A 186 11.21 -30.93 -6.76
CA ARG A 186 11.41 -31.93 -7.82
C ARG A 186 12.49 -32.96 -7.46
N ARG A 187 13.49 -32.59 -6.64
CA ARG A 187 14.53 -33.51 -6.18
C ARG A 187 14.00 -34.41 -5.05
N SER A 188 13.23 -33.87 -4.12
CA SER A 188 12.66 -34.68 -3.02
C SER A 188 11.65 -35.71 -3.52
N MET A 189 10.87 -35.41 -4.57
CA MET A 189 9.91 -36.37 -5.15
C MET A 189 10.56 -37.51 -5.95
N LYS A 190 11.84 -37.40 -6.30
CA LYS A 190 12.58 -38.44 -7.06
C LYS A 190 13.40 -39.37 -6.17
N SER A 191 13.55 -39.03 -4.89
CA SER A 191 14.22 -39.85 -3.88
C SER A 191 13.20 -40.73 -3.15
#